data_AF-A0A1A3U9D0-F1
#
_entry.id   AF-A0A1A3U9D0-F1
#
_cell.length_a   1.000
_cell.length_b   1.000
_cell.length_c   1.000
_cell.angle_alpha   90.00
_cell.angle_beta   90.00
_cell.angle_gamma   90.00
#
_symmetry.space_group_name_H-M   'P 1'
#
loop_
_entity.id
_entity.type
_entity.pdbx_description
1 polymer ?
#
loop_
_entity_poly.entity_id
_entity_poly.type
_entity_poly.pdbx_seq_one_letter_code
_entity_poly.pdbx_strand_id
1 'polypeptide(L)'
;MSYYLNWGDIDRLVTATTGAGGTIPAAVAEAIALRDTINGWTPPPSPDLAAIIKRGELTAKNAHKTLTEALVQPNRSPADITHAALGALCDHTAVLVKAHADELVESLQKPHAAASAAMAAAAEVVDAQAGAEQALALDGGPEAWRELAQARRVLDQIDVVVEALVEKYEVLGQREPWMHQRNIRHAAMYCATQDSYPAAYAVLATRNGSGGARGGRWHHAPGALKLQLPSRAAELVDDFRQRHIEAEAEHYAATHGTLPAPA
;
A
#
# COMPACT_ATOMS: atom_id res chain seq x y z
N MET A 1 -6.16 -6.48 15.40
CA MET A 1 -7.35 -5.67 15.07
C MET A 1 -7.29 -5.46 13.57
N SER A 2 -8.05 -6.22 12.79
CA SER A 2 -8.00 -6.14 11.31
C SER A 2 -8.68 -4.83 10.91
N TYR A 3 -7.92 -3.88 10.39
CA TYR A 3 -8.54 -2.72 9.75
C TYR A 3 -9.36 -3.23 8.56
N TYR A 4 -10.63 -2.89 8.48
CA TYR A 4 -11.41 -3.15 7.28
C TYR A 4 -10.80 -2.34 6.13
N LEU A 5 -10.07 -3.02 5.24
CA LEU A 5 -9.61 -2.46 3.99
C LEU A 5 -10.83 -2.02 3.19
N ASN A 6 -10.75 -0.84 2.59
CA ASN A 6 -11.80 -0.31 1.75
C ASN A 6 -11.24 0.08 0.37
N TRP A 7 -12.14 0.33 -0.58
CA TRP A 7 -11.77 0.74 -1.93
C TRP A 7 -10.94 2.03 -1.98
N GLY A 8 -11.07 2.93 -1.01
CA GLY A 8 -10.25 4.13 -0.91
C GLY A 8 -8.78 3.85 -0.59
N ASP A 9 -8.48 2.78 0.16
CA ASP A 9 -7.10 2.35 0.40
C ASP A 9 -6.47 1.76 -0.88
N ILE A 10 -7.25 0.97 -1.63
CA ILE A 10 -6.83 0.43 -2.93
C ILE A 10 -6.60 1.56 -3.94
N ASP A 11 -7.52 2.53 -4.02
CA ASP A 11 -7.41 3.67 -4.95
C ASP A 11 -6.18 4.54 -4.65
N ARG A 12 -5.85 4.73 -3.37
CA ARG A 12 -4.62 5.43 -2.95
C ARG A 12 -3.38 4.67 -3.35
N LEU A 13 -3.34 3.35 -3.13
CA LEU A 13 -2.22 2.50 -3.55
C LEU A 13 -2.00 2.59 -5.06
N VAL A 14 -3.08 2.48 -5.85
CA VAL A 14 -3.02 2.55 -7.31
C VAL A 14 -2.53 3.91 -7.78
N THR A 15 -3.08 4.99 -7.23
CA THR A 15 -2.69 6.37 -7.56
C THR A 15 -1.22 6.61 -7.22
N ALA A 16 -0.75 6.12 -6.07
CA ALA A 16 0.63 6.29 -5.65
C ALA A 16 1.60 5.48 -6.51
N THR A 17 1.27 4.22 -6.79
CA THR A 17 2.10 3.33 -7.64
C THR A 17 2.24 3.91 -9.04
N THR A 18 1.13 4.26 -9.69
CA THR A 18 1.14 4.82 -11.04
C THR A 18 1.74 6.24 -11.09
N GLY A 19 1.47 7.06 -10.06
CA GLY A 19 2.04 8.40 -9.92
C GLY A 19 3.54 8.43 -9.72
N ALA A 20 4.12 7.35 -9.17
CA ALA A 20 5.56 7.13 -9.08
C ALA A 20 6.17 6.53 -10.38
N GLY A 21 5.35 6.17 -11.36
CA GLY A 21 5.79 5.52 -12.61
C GLY A 21 5.91 3.99 -12.53
N GLY A 22 5.33 3.36 -11.50
CA GLY A 22 5.20 1.90 -11.40
C GLY A 22 3.98 1.36 -12.15
N THR A 23 3.80 0.05 -12.10
CA THR A 23 2.71 -0.67 -12.79
C THR A 23 1.90 -1.50 -11.80
N ILE A 24 0.59 -1.57 -12.02
CA ILE A 24 -0.30 -2.41 -11.21
C ILE A 24 -0.27 -3.85 -11.75
N PRO A 25 -0.06 -4.86 -10.89
CA PRO A 25 -0.16 -6.27 -11.29
C PRO A 25 -1.48 -6.59 -11.99
N ALA A 26 -1.44 -7.43 -13.03
CA ALA A 26 -2.59 -7.71 -13.89
C ALA A 26 -3.81 -8.21 -13.10
N ALA A 27 -3.60 -9.13 -12.15
CA ALA A 27 -4.67 -9.67 -11.32
C ALA A 27 -5.38 -8.60 -10.47
N VAL A 28 -4.62 -7.62 -9.95
CA VAL A 28 -5.17 -6.48 -9.19
C VAL A 28 -5.93 -5.54 -10.12
N ALA A 29 -5.40 -5.28 -11.32
CA ALA A 29 -6.07 -4.46 -12.32
C ALA A 29 -7.39 -5.06 -12.80
N GLU A 30 -7.44 -6.38 -13.01
CA GLU A 30 -8.67 -7.12 -13.34
C GLU A 30 -9.73 -7.01 -12.24
N ALA A 31 -9.33 -7.12 -10.97
CA ALA A 31 -10.25 -6.95 -9.85
C ALA A 31 -10.82 -5.52 -9.76
N ILE A 32 -10.01 -4.51 -10.09
CA ILE A 32 -10.48 -3.11 -10.18
C ILE A 32 -11.47 -2.95 -11.35
N ALA A 33 -11.19 -3.52 -12.52
CA ALA A 33 -12.11 -3.49 -13.65
C ALA A 33 -13.45 -4.20 -13.35
N LEU A 34 -13.40 -5.28 -12.56
CA LEU A 34 -14.60 -5.97 -12.10
C LEU A 34 -15.43 -5.09 -11.15
N ARG A 35 -14.80 -4.29 -10.28
CA ARG A 35 -15.51 -3.28 -9.47
C ARG A 35 -16.28 -2.31 -10.36
N ASP A 36 -15.66 -1.80 -11.43
CA ASP A 36 -16.32 -0.85 -12.32
C ASP A 36 -17.52 -1.49 -13.04
N THR A 37 -17.38 -2.77 -13.40
CA THR A 37 -18.48 -3.58 -13.94
C THR A 37 -19.62 -3.74 -12.94
N ILE A 38 -19.33 -3.99 -11.66
CA ILE A 38 -20.34 -4.10 -10.60
C ILE A 38 -21.02 -2.74 -10.35
N ASN A 39 -20.26 -1.64 -10.32
CA ASN A 39 -20.82 -0.29 -10.16
C ASN A 39 -21.72 0.11 -11.34
N GLY A 40 -21.42 -0.37 -12.54
CA GLY A 40 -22.24 -0.18 -13.74
C GLY A 40 -23.40 -1.17 -13.88
N TRP A 41 -23.50 -2.17 -12.99
CA TRP A 41 -24.54 -3.19 -13.08
C TRP A 41 -25.91 -2.59 -12.77
N THR A 42 -26.81 -2.67 -13.75
CA THR A 42 -28.22 -2.32 -13.57
C THR A 42 -29.02 -3.63 -13.52
N PRO A 43 -29.70 -3.93 -12.41
CA PRO A 43 -30.55 -5.10 -12.32
C PRO A 43 -31.68 -5.00 -13.36
N PRO A 44 -32.10 -6.12 -13.98
CA PRO A 44 -33.31 -6.11 -14.78
C PRO A 44 -34.49 -5.69 -13.89
N PRO A 45 -35.44 -4.88 -14.41
CA PRO A 45 -36.61 -4.50 -13.63
C PRO A 45 -37.37 -5.74 -13.20
N SER A 46 -37.80 -5.78 -11.93
CA SER A 46 -38.73 -6.82 -11.48
C SER A 46 -40.01 -6.71 -12.30
N PRO A 47 -40.55 -7.83 -12.82
CA PRO A 47 -41.86 -7.80 -13.45
C PRO A 47 -42.90 -7.31 -12.42
N ASP A 48 -43.56 -6.19 -12.70
CA ASP A 48 -44.71 -5.74 -11.91
C ASP A 48 -45.87 -6.69 -12.20
N LEU A 49 -45.97 -7.74 -11.38
CA LEU A 49 -47.01 -8.77 -11.54
C LEU A 49 -48.41 -8.15 -11.50
N ALA A 50 -48.64 -7.10 -10.70
CA ALA A 50 -49.94 -6.45 -10.62
C ALA A 50 -50.28 -5.70 -11.91
N ALA A 51 -49.33 -5.00 -12.51
CA ALA A 51 -49.51 -4.37 -13.82
C ALA A 51 -49.65 -5.40 -14.95
N ILE A 52 -48.84 -6.47 -14.96
CA ILE A 52 -48.90 -7.55 -15.97
C ILE A 52 -50.26 -8.26 -15.91
N ILE A 53 -50.78 -8.52 -14.71
CA ILE A 53 -52.13 -9.09 -14.51
C ILE A 53 -53.20 -8.08 -14.96
N LYS A 54 -53.11 -6.81 -14.57
CA LYS A 54 -54.07 -5.76 -14.96
C LYS A 54 -54.12 -5.53 -16.48
N ARG A 55 -52.99 -5.68 -17.18
CA ARG A 55 -52.89 -5.57 -18.65
C ARG A 55 -53.28 -6.87 -19.38
N GLY A 56 -53.55 -7.96 -18.67
CA GLY A 56 -53.92 -9.25 -19.27
C GLY A 56 -52.76 -9.99 -19.95
N GLU A 57 -51.51 -9.63 -19.63
CA GLU A 57 -50.30 -10.16 -20.25
C GLU A 57 -49.86 -11.51 -19.63
N LEU A 58 -50.36 -11.82 -18.43
CA LEU A 58 -50.16 -13.13 -17.80
C LEU A 58 -51.14 -14.15 -18.39
N THR A 59 -50.61 -15.14 -19.10
CA THR A 59 -51.39 -16.21 -19.75
C THR A 59 -50.96 -17.58 -19.21
N ALA A 60 -51.81 -18.60 -19.37
CA ALA A 60 -51.47 -19.96 -18.96
C ALA A 60 -50.16 -20.50 -19.60
N LYS A 61 -49.80 -20.00 -20.79
CA LYS A 61 -48.59 -20.40 -21.51
C LYS A 61 -47.30 -19.77 -20.97
N ASN A 62 -47.37 -18.60 -20.32
CA ASN A 62 -46.20 -17.87 -19.82
C ASN A 62 -46.18 -17.74 -18.27
N ALA A 63 -47.22 -18.18 -17.58
CA ALA A 63 -47.38 -18.02 -16.13
C ALA A 63 -46.24 -18.64 -15.34
N HIS A 64 -45.82 -19.87 -15.69
CA HIS A 64 -44.74 -20.55 -14.96
C HIS A 64 -43.43 -19.76 -15.01
N LYS A 65 -43.02 -19.29 -16.20
CA LYS A 65 -41.80 -18.48 -16.37
C LYS A 65 -41.92 -17.15 -15.63
N THR A 66 -43.02 -16.42 -15.83
CA THR A 66 -43.23 -15.08 -15.25
C THR A 66 -43.28 -15.11 -13.72
N LEU A 67 -43.93 -16.11 -13.13
CA LEU A 67 -43.98 -16.30 -11.68
C LEU A 67 -42.63 -16.78 -11.12
N THR A 68 -41.90 -17.63 -11.84
CA THR A 68 -40.56 -18.08 -11.44
C THR A 68 -39.56 -16.91 -11.46
N GLU A 69 -39.57 -16.06 -12.49
CA GLU A 69 -38.74 -14.86 -12.57
C GLU A 69 -39.04 -13.89 -11.42
N ALA A 70 -40.30 -13.73 -11.04
CA ALA A 70 -40.69 -12.93 -9.88
C ALA A 70 -40.28 -13.56 -8.53
N LEU A 71 -40.24 -14.89 -8.43
CA LEU A 71 -39.80 -15.62 -7.22
C LEU A 71 -38.27 -15.63 -7.06
N VAL A 72 -37.51 -15.68 -8.16
CA VAL A 72 -36.03 -15.73 -8.18
C VAL A 72 -35.39 -14.36 -7.89
N GLN A 73 -36.17 -13.28 -7.84
CA GLN A 73 -35.75 -11.99 -7.31
C GLN A 73 -36.19 -11.85 -5.84
N PRO A 74 -35.53 -12.50 -4.86
CA PRO A 74 -35.90 -12.36 -3.46
C PRO A 74 -35.70 -10.91 -3.01
N ASN A 75 -36.37 -10.55 -1.91
CA ASN A 75 -36.44 -9.26 -1.20
C ASN A 75 -35.10 -8.58 -0.79
N ARG A 76 -33.99 -8.79 -1.50
CA ARG A 76 -32.77 -8.00 -1.37
C ARG A 76 -32.82 -6.89 -2.39
N SER A 77 -32.64 -5.66 -1.92
CA SER A 77 -32.53 -4.56 -2.87
C SER A 77 -31.30 -4.81 -3.76
N PRO A 78 -31.34 -4.45 -5.04
CA PRO A 78 -30.15 -4.53 -5.91
C PRO A 78 -28.95 -3.78 -5.32
N ALA A 79 -29.19 -2.73 -4.53
CA ALA A 79 -28.18 -2.03 -3.77
C ALA A 79 -27.49 -2.94 -2.74
N ASP A 80 -28.24 -3.79 -2.01
CA ASP A 80 -27.67 -4.74 -1.04
C ASP A 80 -26.79 -5.80 -1.73
N ILE A 81 -27.21 -6.29 -2.90
CA ILE A 81 -26.44 -7.26 -3.69
C ILE A 81 -25.13 -6.62 -4.17
N THR A 82 -25.23 -5.40 -4.70
CA THR A 82 -24.07 -4.62 -5.17
C THR A 82 -23.10 -4.36 -4.02
N HIS A 83 -23.61 -3.92 -2.86
CA HIS A 83 -22.79 -3.64 -1.69
C HIS A 83 -22.06 -4.89 -1.18
N ALA A 84 -22.77 -6.02 -1.08
CA ALA A 84 -22.16 -7.29 -0.67
C ALA A 84 -21.08 -7.77 -1.66
N ALA A 85 -21.34 -7.65 -2.97
CA ALA A 85 -20.38 -8.01 -4.01
C ALA A 85 -19.14 -7.12 -3.97
N LEU A 86 -19.31 -5.80 -3.81
CA LEU A 86 -18.20 -4.86 -3.69
C LEU A 86 -17.37 -5.08 -2.42
N GLY A 87 -18.02 -5.46 -1.31
CA GLY A 87 -17.33 -5.83 -0.07
C GLY A 87 -16.46 -7.06 -0.27
N ALA A 88 -17.03 -8.15 -0.78
CA ALA A 88 -16.30 -9.39 -1.05
C ALA A 88 -15.17 -9.19 -2.08
N LEU A 89 -15.40 -8.38 -3.11
CA LEU A 89 -14.37 -8.05 -4.10
C LEU A 89 -13.25 -7.19 -3.49
N CYS A 90 -13.56 -6.28 -2.57
CA CYS A 90 -12.54 -5.50 -1.86
C CYS A 90 -11.60 -6.41 -1.05
N ASP A 91 -12.17 -7.34 -0.28
CA ASP A 91 -11.40 -8.33 0.49
C ASP A 91 -10.54 -9.22 -0.43
N HIS A 92 -11.11 -9.69 -1.55
CA HIS A 92 -10.37 -10.46 -2.53
C HIS A 92 -9.22 -9.65 -3.16
N THR A 93 -9.47 -8.38 -3.50
CA THR A 93 -8.45 -7.49 -4.06
C THR A 93 -7.32 -7.26 -3.07
N ALA A 94 -7.62 -7.15 -1.77
CA ALA A 94 -6.59 -7.04 -0.73
C ALA A 94 -5.70 -8.29 -0.66
N VAL A 95 -6.27 -9.48 -0.80
CA VAL A 95 -5.49 -10.73 -0.90
C VAL A 95 -4.59 -10.73 -2.13
N LEU A 96 -5.10 -10.26 -3.29
CA LEU A 96 -4.31 -10.14 -4.51
C LEU A 96 -3.16 -9.14 -4.36
N VAL A 97 -3.40 -7.96 -3.78
CA VAL A 97 -2.34 -6.97 -3.50
C VAL A 97 -1.24 -7.59 -2.63
N LYS A 98 -1.62 -8.34 -1.59
CA LYS A 98 -0.64 -9.03 -0.73
C LYS A 98 0.14 -10.10 -1.50
N ALA A 99 -0.54 -10.91 -2.30
CA ALA A 99 0.08 -11.99 -3.08
C ALA A 99 1.04 -11.46 -4.18
N HIS A 100 0.73 -10.29 -4.74
CA HIS A 100 1.52 -9.64 -5.79
C HIS A 100 2.34 -8.45 -5.28
N ALA A 101 2.63 -8.38 -3.98
CA ALA A 101 3.35 -7.25 -3.39
C ALA A 101 4.76 -7.11 -3.97
N ASP A 102 5.45 -8.22 -4.25
CA ASP A 102 6.77 -8.22 -4.89
C ASP A 102 6.74 -7.61 -6.28
N GLU A 103 5.82 -8.06 -7.14
CA GLU A 103 5.64 -7.52 -8.49
C GLU A 103 5.35 -6.00 -8.48
N LEU A 104 4.52 -5.57 -7.52
CA LEU A 104 4.20 -4.15 -7.33
C LEU A 104 5.45 -3.35 -6.99
N VAL A 105 6.24 -3.79 -6.01
CA VAL A 105 7.45 -3.09 -5.56
C VAL A 105 8.59 -3.19 -6.58
N GLU A 106 8.72 -4.32 -7.28
CA GLU A 106 9.67 -4.50 -8.37
C GLU A 106 9.48 -3.43 -9.45
N SER A 107 8.23 -3.15 -9.83
CA SER A 107 7.91 -2.08 -10.80
C SER A 107 8.37 -0.68 -10.35
N LEU A 108 8.55 -0.47 -9.04
CA LEU A 108 8.94 0.80 -8.43
C LEU A 108 10.46 0.93 -8.20
N GLN A 109 11.23 -0.16 -8.31
CA GLN A 109 12.67 -0.13 -8.03
C GLN A 109 13.43 0.82 -8.98
N LYS A 110 13.10 0.79 -10.28
CA LYS A 110 13.74 1.69 -11.25
C LYS A 110 13.37 3.16 -11.02
N PRO A 111 12.08 3.54 -10.87
CA PRO A 111 11.72 4.90 -10.46
C PRO A 111 12.37 5.35 -9.15
N HIS A 112 12.41 4.48 -8.14
CA HIS A 112 13.07 4.75 -6.87
C HIS A 112 14.56 5.07 -7.05
N ALA A 113 15.28 4.22 -7.78
CA ALA A 113 16.71 4.40 -8.02
C ALA A 113 17.00 5.70 -8.79
N ALA A 114 16.20 6.01 -9.81
CA ALA A 114 16.33 7.23 -10.59
C ALA A 114 16.06 8.48 -9.72
N ALA A 115 14.98 8.48 -8.93
CA ALA A 115 14.65 9.60 -8.04
C ALA A 115 15.68 9.77 -6.91
N SER A 116 16.20 8.67 -6.37
CA SER A 116 17.26 8.70 -5.34
C SER A 116 18.56 9.29 -5.91
N ALA A 117 18.95 8.88 -7.11
CA ALA A 117 20.14 9.43 -7.79
C ALA A 117 19.98 10.92 -8.12
N ALA A 118 18.81 11.33 -8.62
CA ALA A 118 18.49 12.73 -8.89
C ALA A 118 18.49 13.58 -7.62
N MET A 119 17.94 13.06 -6.51
CA MET A 119 17.99 13.71 -5.20
C MET A 119 19.42 13.91 -4.72
N ALA A 120 20.25 12.87 -4.81
CA ALA A 120 21.65 12.94 -4.39
C ALA A 120 22.46 13.95 -5.24
N ALA A 121 22.31 13.92 -6.56
CA ALA A 121 22.99 14.86 -7.46
C ALA A 121 22.56 16.32 -7.21
N ALA A 122 21.26 16.56 -7.00
CA ALA A 122 20.77 17.90 -6.72
C ALA A 122 21.19 18.41 -5.33
N ALA A 123 21.34 17.50 -4.36
CA ALA A 123 21.83 17.80 -3.01
C ALA A 123 23.32 18.21 -2.97
N GLU A 124 24.12 17.87 -3.99
CA GLU A 124 25.50 18.38 -4.13
C GLU A 124 25.54 19.86 -4.49
N VAL A 125 24.46 20.38 -5.10
CA VAL A 125 24.35 21.78 -5.53
C VAL A 125 23.62 22.62 -4.50
N VAL A 126 22.52 22.10 -3.92
CA VAL A 126 21.68 22.83 -2.97
C VAL A 126 21.70 22.13 -1.62
N ASP A 127 22.09 22.85 -0.57
CA ASP A 127 22.10 22.32 0.80
C ASP A 127 20.68 22.02 1.32
N ALA A 128 20.58 21.03 2.22
CA ALA A 128 19.32 20.60 2.80
C ALA A 128 18.55 21.71 3.55
N GLN A 129 19.24 22.73 4.04
CA GLN A 129 18.64 23.89 4.74
C GLN A 129 18.49 25.12 3.84
N ALA A 130 18.95 25.06 2.59
CA ALA A 130 18.82 26.18 1.66
C ALA A 130 17.34 26.43 1.32
N GLY A 131 16.92 27.68 1.40
CA GLY A 131 15.64 28.13 0.89
C GLY A 131 15.70 28.45 -0.61
N ALA A 132 14.56 28.81 -1.18
CA ALA A 132 14.45 29.07 -2.62
C ALA A 132 15.36 30.23 -3.08
N GLU A 133 15.47 31.31 -2.31
CA GLU A 133 16.33 32.45 -2.66
C GLU A 133 17.82 32.07 -2.67
N GLN A 134 18.26 31.29 -1.67
CA GLN A 134 19.63 30.79 -1.62
C GLN A 134 19.91 29.83 -2.79
N ALA A 135 18.97 28.95 -3.11
CA ALA A 135 19.11 28.04 -4.24
C ALA A 135 19.18 28.77 -5.59
N LEU A 136 18.40 29.84 -5.78
CA LEU A 136 18.40 30.62 -7.03
C LEU A 136 19.68 31.44 -7.24
N ALA A 137 20.43 31.71 -6.17
CA ALA A 137 21.69 32.45 -6.22
C ALA A 137 22.91 31.58 -6.61
N LEU A 138 22.74 30.26 -6.69
CA LEU A 138 23.80 29.31 -7.03
C LEU A 138 23.82 29.00 -8.53
N ASP A 139 25.01 28.80 -9.09
CA ASP A 139 25.17 28.30 -10.46
C ASP A 139 24.55 26.89 -10.57
N GLY A 140 23.61 26.72 -11.50
CA GLY A 140 22.84 25.47 -11.65
C GLY A 140 21.75 25.26 -10.57
N GLY A 141 21.67 26.11 -9.56
CA GLY A 141 20.74 26.00 -8.45
C GLY A 141 19.25 26.00 -8.82
N PRO A 142 18.76 26.83 -9.78
CA PRO A 142 17.37 26.78 -10.23
C PRO A 142 16.94 25.44 -10.86
N GLU A 143 17.88 24.71 -11.47
CA GLU A 143 17.64 23.38 -12.06
C GLU A 143 17.66 22.31 -10.97
N ALA A 144 18.71 22.27 -10.15
CA ALA A 144 18.79 21.38 -8.98
C ALA A 144 17.57 21.53 -8.06
N TRP A 145 17.10 22.76 -7.83
CA TRP A 145 15.92 23.03 -7.02
C TRP A 145 14.63 22.47 -7.61
N ARG A 146 14.48 22.44 -8.94
CA ARG A 146 13.34 21.80 -9.61
C ARG A 146 13.45 20.28 -9.51
N GLU A 147 14.64 19.74 -9.70
CA GLU A 147 14.92 18.32 -9.66
C GLU A 147 14.61 17.73 -8.27
N LEU A 148 15.04 18.40 -7.18
CA LEU A 148 14.71 18.02 -5.80
C LEU A 148 13.19 17.85 -5.60
N ALA A 149 12.38 18.72 -6.20
CA ALA A 149 10.93 18.66 -6.06
C ALA A 149 10.31 17.45 -6.77
N GLN A 150 10.81 17.15 -7.97
CA GLN A 150 10.34 16.04 -8.78
C GLN A 150 10.76 14.71 -8.17
N ALA A 151 12.04 14.58 -7.80
CA ALA A 151 12.59 13.42 -7.12
C ALA A 151 11.85 13.15 -5.80
N ARG A 152 11.64 14.18 -4.96
CA ARG A 152 10.87 14.04 -3.72
C ARG A 152 9.47 13.52 -3.97
N ARG A 153 8.77 14.09 -4.95
CA ARG A 153 7.40 13.67 -5.26
C ARG A 153 7.34 12.18 -5.57
N VAL A 154 8.29 11.65 -6.35
CA VAL A 154 8.36 10.21 -6.65
C VAL A 154 8.63 9.41 -5.38
N LEU A 155 9.64 9.79 -4.58
CA LEU A 155 9.99 9.08 -3.35
C LEU A 155 8.86 9.09 -2.31
N ASP A 156 8.14 10.21 -2.15
CA ASP A 156 6.97 10.31 -1.27
C ASP A 156 5.81 9.41 -1.73
N GLN A 157 5.58 9.28 -3.04
CA GLN A 157 4.57 8.33 -3.56
C GLN A 157 4.97 6.88 -3.29
N ILE A 158 6.25 6.54 -3.46
CA ILE A 158 6.75 5.19 -3.16
C ILE A 158 6.64 4.88 -1.66
N ASP A 159 6.89 5.86 -0.78
CA ASP A 159 6.72 5.70 0.66
C ASP A 159 5.25 5.48 1.06
N VAL A 160 4.30 6.13 0.38
CA VAL A 160 2.86 5.85 0.56
C VAL A 160 2.53 4.39 0.17
N VAL A 161 3.12 3.88 -0.91
CA VAL A 161 2.96 2.47 -1.30
C VAL A 161 3.54 1.54 -0.24
N VAL A 162 4.76 1.81 0.22
CA VAL A 162 5.43 1.02 1.26
C VAL A 162 4.62 1.02 2.56
N GLU A 163 4.15 2.19 3.01
CA GLU A 163 3.29 2.30 4.20
C GLU A 163 2.01 1.49 4.06
N ALA A 164 1.34 1.56 2.90
CA ALA A 164 0.14 0.77 2.65
C ALA A 164 0.45 -0.74 2.71
N LEU A 165 1.51 -1.21 2.05
CA LEU A 165 1.89 -2.61 2.04
C LEU A 165 2.24 -3.13 3.45
N VAL A 166 2.97 -2.35 4.24
CA VAL A 166 3.39 -2.77 5.59
C VAL A 166 2.26 -2.68 6.61
N GLU A 167 1.52 -1.56 6.64
CA GLU A 167 0.57 -1.28 7.73
C GLU A 167 -0.87 -1.68 7.39
N LYS A 168 -1.25 -1.78 6.11
CA LYS A 168 -2.61 -2.16 5.69
C LYS A 168 -2.69 -3.60 5.18
N TYR A 169 -1.78 -3.99 4.29
CA TYR A 169 -1.78 -5.32 3.69
C TYR A 169 -0.94 -6.35 4.47
N GLU A 170 -0.19 -5.90 5.48
CA GLU A 170 0.64 -6.72 6.37
C GLU A 170 1.53 -7.69 5.59
N VAL A 171 2.19 -7.20 4.52
CA VAL A 171 3.01 -8.05 3.64
C VAL A 171 4.26 -8.58 4.35
N LEU A 172 4.69 -7.91 5.42
CA LEU A 172 5.82 -8.31 6.27
C LEU A 172 5.39 -9.03 7.55
N GLY A 173 4.19 -9.61 7.57
CA GLY A 173 3.64 -10.30 8.73
C GLY A 173 2.99 -9.38 9.78
N GLN A 174 2.47 -10.00 10.84
CA GLN A 174 1.73 -9.30 11.89
C GLN A 174 2.64 -8.39 12.72
N ARG A 175 2.05 -7.31 13.22
CA ARG A 175 2.74 -6.33 14.07
C ARG A 175 2.96 -6.88 15.47
N GLU A 176 4.21 -6.90 15.93
CA GLU A 176 4.54 -7.21 17.32
C GLU A 176 4.78 -5.93 18.14
N PRO A 177 4.36 -5.87 19.43
CA PRO A 177 4.44 -4.65 20.26
C PRO A 177 5.84 -4.03 20.38
N TRP A 178 6.89 -4.84 20.41
CA TRP A 178 8.28 -4.37 20.54
C TRP A 178 8.81 -3.74 19.24
N MET A 179 8.19 -4.02 18.08
CA MET A 179 8.56 -3.43 16.80
C MET A 179 8.18 -1.94 16.68
N HIS A 180 7.34 -1.42 17.59
CA HIS A 180 6.86 -0.03 17.57
C HIS A 180 7.97 1.01 17.76
N GLN A 181 9.02 0.69 18.50
CA GLN A 181 10.00 1.69 18.90
C GLN A 181 10.93 2.12 17.76
N ARG A 182 10.98 1.37 16.65
CA ARG A 182 12.06 1.52 15.64
C ARG A 182 11.62 1.49 14.18
N ASN A 183 10.32 1.50 13.89
CA ASN A 183 9.77 1.47 12.52
C ASN A 183 10.46 0.43 11.61
N ILE A 184 10.82 -0.72 12.20
CA ILE A 184 11.72 -1.74 11.62
C ILE A 184 11.18 -2.27 10.29
N ARG A 185 9.86 -2.46 10.22
CA ARG A 185 9.19 -3.01 9.04
C ARG A 185 9.24 -2.04 7.85
N HIS A 186 9.05 -0.74 8.09
CA HIS A 186 9.27 0.28 7.06
C HIS A 186 10.75 0.36 6.67
N ALA A 187 11.67 0.36 7.64
CA ALA A 187 13.10 0.43 7.35
C ALA A 187 13.61 -0.77 6.53
N ALA A 188 13.07 -1.98 6.79
CA ALA A 188 13.40 -3.20 6.05
C ALA A 188 13.17 -3.07 4.54
N MET A 189 12.15 -2.30 4.15
CA MET A 189 11.85 -2.02 2.73
C MET A 189 12.89 -1.15 2.04
N TYR A 190 13.78 -0.49 2.78
CA TYR A 190 14.80 0.44 2.25
C TYR A 190 16.24 0.00 2.55
N CYS A 191 16.45 -1.15 3.17
CA CYS A 191 17.77 -1.62 3.63
C CYS A 191 18.27 -2.80 2.80
N ALA A 192 19.57 -2.81 2.44
CA ALA A 192 20.20 -3.99 1.86
C ALA A 192 20.47 -5.10 2.89
N THR A 193 20.86 -4.69 4.09
CA THR A 193 21.25 -5.55 5.21
C THR A 193 20.76 -4.96 6.54
N GLN A 194 20.80 -5.75 7.61
CA GLN A 194 20.47 -5.28 8.96
C GLN A 194 21.35 -4.11 9.43
N ASP A 195 22.62 -4.08 9.04
CA ASP A 195 23.53 -2.99 9.40
C ASP A 195 23.14 -1.63 8.80
N SER A 196 22.30 -1.65 7.77
CA SER A 196 21.80 -0.43 7.11
C SER A 196 20.57 0.18 7.81
N TYR A 197 19.97 -0.52 8.79
CA TYR A 197 18.75 -0.08 9.46
C TYR A 197 18.89 1.29 10.16
N PRO A 198 19.97 1.58 10.91
CA PRO A 198 20.12 2.89 11.56
C PRO A 198 20.08 4.05 10.56
N ALA A 199 20.67 3.86 9.37
CA ALA A 199 20.69 4.86 8.31
C ALA A 199 19.30 5.06 7.70
N ALA A 200 18.59 3.98 7.35
CA ALA A 200 17.21 4.07 6.87
C ALA A 200 16.27 4.67 7.90
N TYR A 201 16.43 4.28 9.17
CA TYR A 201 15.65 4.83 10.27
C TYR A 201 15.86 6.34 10.42
N ALA A 202 17.11 6.82 10.42
CA ALA A 202 17.39 8.25 10.58
C ALA A 202 16.66 9.11 9.53
N VAL A 203 16.60 8.61 8.29
CA VAL A 203 15.90 9.27 7.19
C VAL A 203 14.39 9.24 7.40
N LEU A 204 13.82 8.06 7.67
CA LEU A 204 12.38 7.88 7.82
C LEU A 204 11.82 8.55 9.09
N ALA A 205 12.63 8.68 10.13
CA ALA A 205 12.28 9.38 11.37
C ALA A 205 12.33 10.91 11.22
N THR A 206 13.00 11.42 10.19
CA THR A 206 13.06 12.85 9.91
C THR A 206 11.67 13.30 9.45
N ARG A 207 11.00 14.13 10.25
CA ARG A 207 9.74 14.77 9.82
C ARG A 207 10.01 15.57 8.55
N ASN A 208 9.08 15.54 7.60
CA ASN A 208 9.09 16.50 6.50
C ASN A 208 9.09 17.91 7.09
N GLY A 209 10.26 18.55 7.13
CA GLY A 209 10.44 19.81 7.83
C GLY A 209 9.50 20.87 7.28
N SER A 210 8.88 21.65 8.16
CA SER A 210 8.03 22.79 7.81
C SER A 210 8.82 24.02 7.33
N GLY A 211 10.11 23.86 7.00
CA GLY A 211 11.10 24.94 6.86
C GLY A 211 11.70 25.10 5.46
N GLY A 212 10.90 25.03 4.39
CA GLY A 212 11.33 25.45 3.03
C GLY A 212 12.26 24.49 2.26
N ALA A 213 12.86 23.50 2.90
CA ALA A 213 13.70 22.48 2.26
C ALA A 213 12.89 21.62 1.27
N ARG A 214 13.10 21.83 -0.04
CA ARG A 214 12.29 21.20 -1.08
C ARG A 214 12.46 19.69 -1.14
N GLY A 215 13.65 19.17 -0.85
CA GLY A 215 13.94 17.73 -0.78
C GLY A 215 13.36 16.98 0.43
N GLY A 216 12.87 17.69 1.47
CA GLY A 216 12.26 17.07 2.65
C GLY A 216 13.20 16.10 3.38
N ARG A 217 12.65 15.03 3.97
CA ARG A 217 13.45 13.99 4.66
C ARG A 217 14.45 13.29 3.73
N TRP A 218 14.13 13.18 2.44
CA TRP A 218 14.96 12.49 1.45
C TRP A 218 16.26 13.21 1.13
N HIS A 219 16.38 14.49 1.48
CA HIS A 219 17.62 15.23 1.36
C HIS A 219 18.72 14.73 2.31
N HIS A 220 18.30 14.06 3.39
CA HIS A 220 19.17 13.40 4.35
C HIS A 220 19.31 11.91 4.06
N ALA A 221 18.66 11.41 3.00
CA ALA A 221 18.84 10.03 2.56
C ALA A 221 20.28 9.88 2.08
N PRO A 222 21.09 9.01 2.71
CA PRO A 222 22.30 8.58 2.04
C PRO A 222 21.86 7.97 0.72
N GLY A 223 22.62 8.19 -0.37
CA GLY A 223 22.37 7.57 -1.69
C GLY A 223 22.40 6.03 -1.70
N ALA A 224 22.37 5.41 -0.52
CA ALA A 224 22.39 3.99 -0.22
C ALA A 224 21.01 3.40 0.15
N LEU A 225 19.93 4.18 0.25
CA LEU A 225 18.60 3.59 0.43
C LEU A 225 18.21 2.81 -0.83
N LYS A 226 17.98 1.51 -0.66
CA LYS A 226 17.62 0.60 -1.75
C LYS A 226 16.24 0.03 -1.45
N LEU A 227 15.29 0.31 -2.34
CA LEU A 227 13.97 -0.28 -2.27
C LEU A 227 14.07 -1.81 -2.45
N GLN A 228 13.67 -2.56 -1.44
CA GLN A 228 13.66 -4.01 -1.42
C GLN A 228 12.30 -4.56 -1.80
N LEU A 229 12.32 -5.77 -2.35
CA LEU A 229 11.10 -6.56 -2.48
C LEU A 229 10.56 -6.92 -1.09
N PRO A 230 9.22 -6.90 -0.89
CA PRO A 230 8.56 -7.36 0.32
C PRO A 230 9.04 -8.72 0.82
N SER A 231 9.23 -9.71 -0.05
CA SER A 231 9.76 -11.02 0.34
C SER A 231 11.13 -10.92 1.01
N ARG A 232 12.05 -10.16 0.40
CA ARG A 232 13.38 -9.92 0.97
C ARG A 232 13.33 -9.11 2.26
N ALA A 233 12.45 -8.11 2.34
CA ALA A 233 12.24 -7.34 3.56
C ALA A 233 11.66 -8.20 4.69
N ALA A 234 10.79 -9.16 4.38
CA ALA A 234 10.21 -10.09 5.34
C ALA A 234 11.30 -10.98 5.96
N GLU A 235 12.23 -11.50 5.17
CA GLU A 235 13.40 -12.24 5.68
C GLU A 235 14.22 -11.42 6.69
N LEU A 236 14.45 -10.13 6.41
CA LEU A 236 15.20 -9.26 7.32
C LEU A 236 14.45 -8.99 8.63
N VAL A 237 13.12 -8.85 8.56
CA VAL A 237 12.25 -8.70 9.74
C VAL A 237 12.22 -9.98 10.57
N ASP A 238 12.14 -11.14 9.92
CA ASP A 238 12.16 -12.45 10.57
C ASP A 238 13.48 -12.71 11.29
N ASP A 239 14.61 -12.41 10.64
CA ASP A 239 15.93 -12.48 11.27
C ASP A 239 16.03 -11.56 12.50
N PHE A 240 15.45 -10.36 12.42
CA PHE A 240 15.44 -9.42 13.55
C PHE A 240 14.60 -9.95 14.71
N ARG A 241 13.41 -10.51 14.40
CA ARG A 241 12.51 -11.12 15.37
C ARG A 241 13.18 -12.30 16.07
N GLN A 242 13.81 -13.20 15.33
CA GLN A 242 14.48 -14.37 15.89
C GLN A 242 15.56 -13.96 16.90
N ARG A 243 16.42 -12.99 16.54
CA ARG A 243 17.45 -12.46 17.44
C ARG A 243 16.88 -11.78 18.68
N HIS A 244 15.75 -11.09 18.55
CA HIS A 244 15.09 -10.47 19.68
C HIS A 244 14.56 -11.51 20.67
N ILE A 245 13.90 -12.56 20.17
CA ILE A 245 13.40 -13.68 20.99
C ILE A 245 14.55 -14.39 21.69
N GLU A 246 15.67 -14.64 21.00
CA GLU A 246 16.88 -15.24 21.58
C GLU A 246 17.48 -14.36 22.69
N ALA A 247 17.62 -13.06 22.45
CA ALA A 247 18.14 -12.12 23.44
C ALA A 247 17.22 -11.98 24.67
N GLU A 248 15.91 -12.01 24.48
CA GLU A 248 14.94 -12.03 25.59
C GLU A 248 15.03 -13.34 26.39
N ALA A 249 15.17 -14.49 25.72
CA ALA A 249 15.34 -15.78 26.38
C ALA A 249 16.65 -15.84 27.20
N GLU A 250 17.75 -15.33 26.65
CA GLU A 250 19.03 -15.19 27.35
C GLU A 250 18.92 -14.26 28.55
N HIS A 251 18.31 -13.08 28.37
CA HIS A 251 18.12 -12.12 29.45
C HIS A 251 17.25 -12.70 30.57
N TYR A 252 16.17 -13.40 30.22
CA TYR A 252 15.31 -14.07 31.17
C TYR A 252 16.08 -15.16 31.93
N ALA A 253 16.82 -16.01 31.23
CA ALA A 253 17.65 -17.05 31.85
C ALA A 253 18.68 -16.46 32.84
N ALA A 254 19.29 -15.33 32.49
CA ALA A 254 20.26 -14.63 33.33
C ALA A 254 19.64 -13.95 34.56
N THR A 255 18.38 -13.51 34.49
CA THR A 255 17.73 -12.72 35.55
C THR A 255 16.78 -13.52 36.44
N HIS A 256 16.18 -14.60 35.91
CA HIS A 256 15.12 -15.37 36.58
C HIS A 256 15.41 -16.90 36.61
N GLY A 257 16.51 -17.36 36.01
CA GLY A 257 16.82 -18.79 35.82
C GLY A 257 16.19 -19.37 34.54
N THR A 258 16.51 -20.61 34.17
CA THR A 258 15.95 -21.28 32.99
C THR A 258 14.51 -21.74 33.23
N LEU A 259 13.60 -21.40 32.31
CA LEU A 259 12.26 -22.02 32.27
C LEU A 259 12.42 -23.54 32.07
N PRO A 260 11.67 -24.39 32.80
CA PRO A 260 11.63 -25.81 32.50
C PRO A 260 11.08 -25.98 31.08
N ALA A 261 11.71 -26.86 30.30
CA ALA A 261 11.25 -27.18 28.95
C ALA A 261 9.78 -27.63 28.99
N PRO A 262 8.93 -27.18 28.04
CA PRO A 262 7.55 -27.62 28.00
C PRO A 262 7.51 -29.14 27.80
N ALA A 263 6.70 -29.80 28.63
CA ALA A 263 6.38 -31.23 28.52
C ALA A 263 5.41 -31.49 27.37
#